data_AF-A0A0D9X283-F1
#
_entry.id   AF-A0A0D9X283-F1
#
_cell.length_a   1.000
_cell.length_b   1.000
_cell.length_c   1.000
_cell.angle_alpha   90.00
_cell.angle_beta   90.00
_cell.angle_gamma   90.00
#
_symmetry.space_group_name_H-M   'P 1'
#
loop_
_entity.id
_entity.type
_entity.pdbx_description
1 polymer ?
#
loop_
_entity_poly.entity_id
_entity_poly.type
_entity_poly.pdbx_seq_one_letter_code
_entity_poly.pdbx_strand_id
1 'polypeptide(L)' 'MTETSFVSRERLFKQQDYFRNLTKYTHLKGRFAMITSVATPLVLAGSSLFMIGNGIYNMSHNIEKKE' A
#
# COMPACT_ATOMS: atom_id res chain seq x y z
N MET A 1 -29.84 -2.68 -29.16
CA MET A 1 -29.49 -3.83 -28.30
C MET A 1 -28.70 -3.29 -27.12
N THR A 2 -29.29 -3.29 -25.93
CA THR A 2 -28.58 -2.96 -24.68
C THR A 2 -28.10 -4.27 -24.07
N GLU A 3 -26.81 -4.56 -24.24
CA GLU A 3 -26.20 -5.75 -23.65
C GLU A 3 -26.10 -5.58 -22.13
N THR A 4 -26.52 -6.60 -21.39
CA THR A 4 -26.37 -6.60 -19.94
C THR A 4 -24.93 -6.89 -19.56
N SER A 5 -24.38 -6.15 -18.59
CA SER A 5 -23.03 -6.39 -18.09
C SER A 5 -22.84 -7.83 -17.61
N PHE A 6 -21.66 -8.40 -17.86
CA PHE A 6 -21.28 -9.76 -17.46
C PHE A 6 -21.41 -10.04 -15.95
N VAL A 7 -21.37 -8.99 -15.12
CA VAL A 7 -21.55 -9.07 -13.68
C VAL A 7 -22.83 -8.34 -13.29
N SER A 8 -23.66 -9.01 -12.50
CA SER A 8 -24.88 -8.41 -11.97
C SER A 8 -24.58 -7.17 -11.13
N ARG A 9 -25.36 -6.11 -11.38
CA ARG A 9 -25.23 -4.82 -10.69
C ARG A 9 -25.46 -4.90 -9.19
N GLU A 10 -26.16 -5.92 -8.72
CA GLU A 10 -26.43 -6.14 -7.29
C GLU A 10 -25.15 -6.31 -6.45
N ARG A 11 -24.09 -6.90 -7.02
CA ARG A 11 -22.78 -7.00 -6.34
C ARG A 11 -22.14 -5.62 -6.15
N LEU A 12 -22.26 -4.76 -7.16
CA LEU A 12 -21.73 -3.40 -7.11
C LEU A 12 -22.49 -2.56 -6.07
N PHE A 13 -23.82 -2.63 -6.05
CA PHE A 13 -24.62 -1.92 -5.06
C PHE A 13 -24.30 -2.36 -3.63
N LYS A 14 -24.10 -3.66 -3.39
CA LYS A 14 -23.66 -4.18 -2.07
C LYS A 14 -22.29 -3.62 -1.65
N GLN A 15 -21.33 -3.57 -2.57
CA GLN A 15 -20.01 -2.98 -2.27
C GLN A 15 -20.10 -1.47 -2.05
N GLN A 16 -20.90 -0.77 -2.86
CA GLN A 16 -21.14 0.66 -2.71
C GLN A 16 -21.76 0.99 -1.36
N ASP A 17 -22.77 0.25 -0.92
CA ASP A 17 -23.37 0.44 0.41
C ASP A 17 -22.37 0.15 1.53
N TYR A 18 -21.67 -0.99 1.47
CA TYR A 18 -20.63 -1.36 2.44
C TYR A 18 -19.57 -0.26 2.58
N PHE A 19 -19.01 0.21 1.46
CA PHE A 19 -18.00 1.26 1.50
C PHE A 19 -18.62 2.61 1.87
N ARG A 20 -19.82 2.98 1.43
CA ARG A 20 -20.43 4.27 1.78
C ARG A 20 -20.65 4.42 3.30
N ASN A 21 -21.00 3.34 3.98
CA ASN A 21 -21.26 3.34 5.42
C ASN A 21 -19.98 3.40 6.28
N LEU A 22 -18.79 3.25 5.70
CA LEU A 22 -17.53 3.39 6.42
C LEU A 22 -17.07 4.85 6.47
N THR A 23 -16.91 5.40 7.67
CA THR A 23 -16.45 6.78 7.94
C THR A 23 -14.93 6.97 7.84
N LYS A 24 -14.19 5.98 7.34
CA LYS A 24 -12.72 6.04 7.21
C LYS A 24 -12.28 6.71 5.91
N TYR A 25 -11.06 7.26 5.90
CA TYR A 25 -10.41 7.76 4.68
C TYR A 25 -10.30 6.68 3.60
N THR A 26 -10.30 7.08 2.33
CA THR A 26 -10.36 6.19 1.16
C THR A 26 -9.27 5.11 1.17
N HIS A 27 -8.04 5.45 1.56
CA HIS A 27 -6.92 4.51 1.60
C HIS A 27 -6.96 3.54 2.80
N LEU A 28 -7.86 3.78 3.77
CA LEU A 28 -8.09 2.92 4.93
C LEU A 28 -9.43 2.17 4.85
N LYS A 29 -10.11 2.26 3.70
CA LYS A 29 -11.43 1.68 3.49
C LYS A 29 -11.31 0.19 3.18
N GLY A 30 -11.44 -0.61 4.23
CA GLY A 30 -11.34 -2.07 4.15
C GLY A 30 -9.96 -2.60 4.58
N ARG A 31 -9.93 -3.87 4.96
CA ARG A 31 -8.74 -4.51 5.51
C ARG A 31 -7.58 -4.56 4.52
N PHE A 32 -7.87 -4.90 3.26
CA PHE A 32 -6.85 -4.94 2.21
C PHE A 32 -6.28 -3.56 1.91
N ALA A 33 -7.12 -2.53 1.85
CA ALA A 33 -6.67 -1.16 1.63
C ALA A 33 -5.67 -0.72 2.73
N MET A 34 -5.93 -1.05 4.00
CA MET A 34 -5.02 -0.76 5.11
C MET A 34 -3.69 -1.50 5.00
N ILE A 35 -3.70 -2.79 4.66
CA ILE A 35 -2.46 -3.58 4.49
C ILE A 35 -1.62 -2.97 3.37
N THR A 36 -2.23 -2.70 2.21
CA THR A 36 -1.52 -2.21 1.02
C THR A 36 -1.09 -0.75 1.14
N SER A 37 -1.85 0.11 1.83
CA SER A 37 -1.53 1.54 1.93
C SER A 37 -0.70 1.92 3.15
N VAL A 38 -0.70 1.10 4.22
CA VAL A 38 0.03 1.39 5.46
C VAL A 38 1.17 0.40 5.66
N ALA A 39 0.88 -0.90 5.72
CA ALA A 39 1.88 -1.89 6.12
C ALA A 39 2.98 -2.04 5.05
N THR A 40 2.60 -2.27 3.79
CA THR A 40 3.58 -2.46 2.70
C THR A 40 4.49 -1.24 2.52
N PRO A 41 3.96 0.01 2.42
CA PRO A 41 4.81 1.17 2.23
C PRO A 41 5.67 1.46 3.45
N LEU A 42 5.16 1.23 4.67
CA LEU A 42 5.93 1.45 5.90
C LEU A 42 7.13 0.50 6.00
N VAL A 43 6.92 -0.80 5.73
CA VAL A 43 7.99 -1.79 5.75
C VAL A 43 9.03 -1.48 4.67
N LEU A 44 8.58 -1.15 3.45
CA LEU A 44 9.48 -0.82 2.33
C LEU A 44 10.27 0.47 2.59
N ALA A 45 9.62 1.51 3.10
CA ALA A 45 10.29 2.76 3.42
C ALA A 45 11.27 2.57 4.58
N GLY A 46 10.89 1.83 5.63
CA GLY A 46 11.75 1.52 6.76
C GLY A 46 13.01 0.76 6.35
N SER A 47 12.86 -0.31 5.55
CA SER A 47 14.01 -1.08 5.06
C SER A 47 14.91 -0.27 4.14
N SER A 48 14.31 0.56 3.27
CA SER A 48 15.06 1.44 2.36
C SER A 48 15.87 2.48 3.13
N LEU A 49 15.26 3.16 4.11
CA LEU A 49 15.94 4.14 4.96
C LEU A 49 17.07 3.50 5.75
N PHE A 50 16.85 2.28 6.27
CA PHE A 50 17.88 1.52 6.98
C PHE A 50 19.09 1.22 6.07
N MET A 51 18.85 0.73 4.84
CA MET A 51 19.92 0.50 3.87
C MET A 51 20.67 1.78 3.50
N ILE A 52 19.95 2.88 3.26
CA ILE A 52 20.55 4.18 2.94
C ILE A 52 21.42 4.67 4.09
N GLY A 53 20.92 4.59 5.33
CA GLY A 53 21.66 4.98 6.53
C GLY A 53 22.96 4.20 6.70
N ASN A 54 22.90 2.87 6.56
CA ASN A 54 24.09 2.03 6.61
C ASN A 54 25.05 2.32 5.45
N GLY A 55 24.55 2.55 4.24
CA GLY A 55 25.38 2.92 3.09
C GLY A 55 26.16 4.21 3.34
N ILE A 56 25.49 5.26 3.83
CA ILE A 56 26.12 6.54 4.18
C ILE A 56 27.13 6.35 5.32
N TYR A 57 26.79 5.55 6.34
CA TYR A 57 27.68 5.26 7.45
C TYR A 57 28.96 4.55 6.99
N ASN A 58 28.83 3.51 6.15
CA ASN A 58 29.96 2.76 5.62
C ASN A 58 30.85 3.62 4.72
N MET A 59 30.25 4.48 3.87
CA MET A 59 30.98 5.43 3.03
C MET A 59 31.73 6.49 3.85
N SER A 60 31.08 7.08 4.86
CA SER A 60 31.70 8.11 5.72
C SER A 60 32.86 7.56 6.57
N HIS A 61 32.79 6.30 6.99
CA HIS A 61 33.83 5.67 7.80
C HIS A 61 34.83 4.86 6.97
N ASN A 62 34.73 4.85 5.64
CA ASN A 62 35.58 4.07 4.72
C ASN A 62 35.70 2.58 5.08
N ILE A 63 34.67 2.00 5.71
CA ILE A 63 34.70 0.64 6.27
C ILE A 63 34.67 -0.42 5.16
N GLU A 64 34.12 -0.10 3.99
CA GLU A 64 33.82 -1.08 2.94
C GLU A 64 34.54 -0.78 1.61
N LYS A 65 35.77 -0.26 1.69
CA LYS A 65 36.59 -0.02 0.51
C LYS A 65 37.04 -1.37 -0.07
N LYS A 66 36.45 -1.77 -1.20
CA LYS A 66 36.94 -2.94 -1.96
C LYS A 66 38.29 -2.57 -2.59
N GLU A 67 39.28 -3.45 -2.43
CA GLU A 67 40.59 -3.36 -3.09
C GLU A 67 40.48 -3.34 -4.62
#